data_AF-A0A438HVV9-F1
#
_entry.id   AF-A0A438HVV9-F1
#
_cell.length_a   1.000
_cell.length_b   1.000
_cell.length_c   1.000
_cell.angle_alpha   90.00
_cell.angle_beta   90.00
_cell.angle_gamma   90.00
#
_symmetry.space_group_name_H-M   'P 1'
#
loop_
_entity.id
_entity.type
_entity.pdbx_description
1 polymer ?
#
loop_
_entity_poly.entity_id
_entity_poly.type
_entity_poly.pdbx_seq_one_letter_code
_entity_poly.pdbx_strand_id
1 'polypeptide(L)'
;MVAKLVAILIVGVLTGGLPWPVLAQNYSCNAGLCCSQFGFCGTGVRYCGDGCQAGPCYSPPSGGGDGGCISVADVVTEDFFDGIINQVDASCTGKNFYTRCAFLDALNSYPEFGQGGYANDSKREIAAFFAHATHETGCKILYT
;
A
#
# COMPACT_ATOMS: atom_id res chain seq x y z
N MET A 1 -25.69 12.96 58.16
CA MET A 1 -24.34 12.91 57.57
C MET A 1 -24.27 11.96 56.37
N VAL A 2 -24.95 10.80 56.42
CA VAL A 2 -25.03 9.81 55.33
C VAL A 2 -25.63 10.35 54.02
N ALA A 3 -26.67 11.20 54.09
CA ALA A 3 -27.31 11.78 52.90
C ALA A 3 -26.40 12.73 52.08
N LYS A 4 -25.41 13.38 52.71
CA LYS A 4 -24.44 14.24 52.01
C LYS A 4 -23.39 13.44 51.25
N LEU A 5 -23.00 12.27 51.78
CA LEU A 5 -22.05 11.36 51.13
C LEU A 5 -22.68 10.70 49.90
N VAL A 6 -23.94 10.30 49.97
CA VAL A 6 -24.67 9.74 48.81
C VAL A 6 -24.84 10.77 47.69
N ALA A 7 -25.13 12.04 48.03
CA ALA A 7 -25.23 13.11 47.04
C ALA A 7 -23.90 13.41 46.33
N ILE A 8 -22.76 13.36 47.03
CA ILE A 8 -21.43 13.59 46.43
C ILE A 8 -21.03 12.45 45.49
N LEU A 9 -21.37 11.20 45.84
CA LEU A 9 -21.10 10.04 44.99
C LEU A 9 -21.95 10.06 43.70
N ILE A 10 -23.20 10.51 43.77
CA ILE A 10 -24.09 10.62 42.59
C ILE A 10 -23.63 11.74 41.63
N VAL A 11 -23.12 12.86 42.17
CA VAL A 11 -22.61 13.99 41.35
C VAL A 11 -21.26 13.66 40.71
N GLY A 12 -20.37 12.95 41.40
CA GLY A 12 -19.04 12.59 40.87
C GLY A 12 -19.08 11.64 39.67
N VAL A 13 -20.09 10.77 39.59
CA VAL A 13 -20.29 9.87 38.44
C VAL A 13 -20.77 10.63 37.19
N LEU A 14 -21.45 11.78 37.37
CA LEU A 14 -21.96 12.58 36.25
C LEU A 14 -20.92 13.53 35.64
N THR A 15 -19.81 13.83 36.31
CA THR A 15 -18.87 14.88 35.85
C THR A 15 -17.39 14.47 35.72
N GLY A 16 -16.98 13.23 36.04
CA GLY A 16 -15.56 12.88 36.07
C GLY A 16 -15.10 11.67 35.26
N GLY A 17 -16.04 10.90 34.70
CA GLY A 17 -15.77 9.64 34.01
C GLY A 17 -16.14 9.68 32.53
N LEU A 18 -15.73 10.71 31.81
CA LEU A 18 -15.62 10.59 30.35
C LEU A 18 -14.14 10.33 30.08
N PRO A 19 -13.70 9.12 29.67
CA PRO A 19 -12.60 9.10 28.72
C PRO A 19 -13.00 10.12 27.67
N TRP A 20 -12.15 11.12 27.42
CA TRP A 20 -12.33 11.97 26.26
C TRP A 20 -12.73 11.04 25.11
N PRO A 21 -13.78 11.34 24.33
CA PRO A 21 -13.85 10.70 23.05
C PRO A 21 -12.53 11.10 22.41
N VAL A 22 -11.59 10.15 22.37
CA VAL A 22 -10.57 10.14 21.35
C VAL A 22 -11.42 10.28 20.11
N LEU A 23 -11.39 11.48 19.53
CA LEU A 23 -11.97 11.71 18.23
C LEU A 23 -11.10 10.94 17.24
N ALA A 24 -11.12 9.61 17.34
CA ALA A 24 -11.21 8.77 16.17
C ALA A 24 -12.59 9.08 15.59
N GLN A 25 -12.73 10.29 15.02
CA GLN A 25 -13.78 10.53 14.06
C GLN A 25 -13.49 9.52 12.97
N ASN A 26 -14.26 8.45 13.04
CA ASN A 26 -14.62 7.61 11.93
C ASN A 26 -14.52 8.46 10.67
N TYR A 27 -13.52 8.14 9.83
CA TYR A 27 -13.17 8.78 8.57
C TYR A 27 -14.35 8.79 7.59
N SER A 28 -15.41 9.50 7.93
CA SER A 28 -16.72 9.44 7.30
C SER A 28 -16.77 10.43 6.15
N CYS A 29 -15.75 10.39 5.29
CA CYS A 29 -15.85 11.01 3.99
C CYS A 29 -16.88 10.23 3.16
N ASN A 30 -17.65 10.91 2.31
CA ASN A 30 -18.52 10.23 1.36
C ASN A 30 -17.71 9.22 0.53
N ALA A 31 -18.37 8.15 0.09
CA ALA A 31 -17.75 7.13 -0.75
C ALA A 31 -17.02 7.77 -1.95
N GLY A 32 -15.75 7.42 -2.13
CA GLY A 32 -14.90 7.96 -3.20
C GLY A 32 -14.13 9.25 -2.87
N LEU A 33 -14.26 9.80 -1.65
CA LEU A 33 -13.48 10.96 -1.20
C LEU A 33 -12.35 10.54 -0.25
N CYS A 34 -11.23 11.25 -0.35
CA CYS A 34 -10.07 11.08 0.51
C CYS A 34 -10.16 11.99 1.73
N CYS A 35 -9.69 11.52 2.88
CA CYS A 35 -9.48 12.31 4.07
C CYS A 35 -8.02 12.81 4.09
N SER A 36 -7.81 14.11 3.99
CA SER A 36 -6.47 14.70 4.06
C SER A 36 -5.85 14.53 5.45
N GLN A 37 -4.54 14.76 5.56
CA GLN A 37 -3.83 14.81 6.85
C GLN A 37 -4.41 15.82 7.86
N PHE A 38 -5.19 16.78 7.38
CA PHE A 38 -5.83 17.82 8.18
C PHE A 38 -7.30 17.51 8.51
N GLY A 39 -7.79 16.31 8.17
CA GLY A 39 -9.16 15.89 8.45
C GLY A 39 -10.22 16.48 7.52
N PHE A 40 -9.85 16.91 6.32
CA PHE A 40 -10.80 17.42 5.31
C PHE A 40 -11.05 16.38 4.21
N CYS A 41 -12.30 16.27 3.77
CA CYS A 41 -12.68 15.36 2.68
C CYS A 41 -12.59 16.05 1.32
N GLY A 42 -12.06 15.35 0.31
CA GLY A 42 -12.00 15.86 -1.06
C GLY A 42 -11.29 14.93 -2.03
N THR A 43 -11.07 15.41 -3.25
CA THR A 43 -10.35 14.71 -4.31
C THR A 43 -9.12 15.50 -4.73
N GLY A 44 -8.17 14.86 -5.41
CA GLY A 44 -6.94 15.52 -5.85
C GLY A 44 -5.84 15.48 -4.79
N VAL A 45 -4.62 15.83 -5.21
CA VAL A 45 -3.39 15.62 -4.43
C VAL A 45 -3.38 16.26 -3.05
N ARG A 46 -4.14 17.35 -2.83
CA ARG A 46 -4.24 17.99 -1.49
C ARG A 46 -5.04 17.20 -0.46
N TYR A 47 -5.84 16.23 -0.90
CA TYR A 47 -6.70 15.40 -0.06
C TYR A 47 -6.27 13.95 -0.07
N CYS A 48 -5.95 13.45 -1.26
CA CYS A 48 -5.58 12.07 -1.48
C CYS A 48 -4.06 11.86 -1.43
N GLY A 49 -3.24 12.90 -1.50
CA GLY A 49 -1.78 12.76 -1.52
C GLY A 49 -1.17 12.52 -0.14
N ASP A 50 -0.04 13.16 0.13
CA ASP A 50 0.75 12.91 1.33
C ASP A 50 -0.07 13.12 2.63
N GLY A 51 0.13 12.19 3.57
CA GLY A 51 -0.60 12.14 4.83
C GLY A 51 -2.11 11.87 4.73
N CYS A 52 -2.61 11.42 3.58
CA CYS A 52 -4.01 10.97 3.44
C CYS A 52 -4.33 9.88 4.47
N GLN A 53 -5.38 10.10 5.25
CA GLN A 53 -5.72 9.32 6.44
C GLN A 53 -6.75 8.22 6.17
N ALA A 54 -7.56 8.38 5.10
CA ALA A 54 -8.59 7.43 4.67
C ALA A 54 -9.12 7.73 3.26
N GLY A 55 -9.82 6.77 2.64
CA GLY A 55 -10.38 6.90 1.28
C GLY A 55 -9.38 6.48 0.20
N PRO A 56 -9.63 6.79 -1.08
CA PRO A 56 -8.78 6.37 -2.21
C PRO A 56 -7.51 7.24 -2.31
N CYS A 57 -6.64 7.17 -1.30
CA CYS A 57 -5.37 7.90 -1.24
C CYS A 57 -4.46 7.56 -2.44
N TYR A 58 -3.81 8.57 -2.99
CA TYR A 58 -2.74 8.48 -3.98
C TYR A 58 -1.41 8.26 -3.24
N SER A 59 -0.58 7.33 -3.67
CA SER A 59 0.87 7.40 -3.38
C SER A 59 1.65 7.07 -4.66
N PRO A 60 2.92 7.51 -4.87
CA PRO A 60 3.76 8.48 -4.12
C PRO A 60 4.45 9.54 -5.06
N PRO A 61 5.43 10.37 -4.59
CA PRO A 61 6.82 9.89 -4.41
C PRO A 61 7.54 10.28 -3.10
N SER A 62 8.32 9.29 -2.62
CA SER A 62 9.63 9.35 -1.94
C SER A 62 9.80 10.01 -0.56
N GLY A 63 9.97 9.19 0.48
CA GLY A 63 10.66 9.59 1.72
C GLY A 63 10.37 8.68 2.91
N GLY A 64 11.16 7.61 3.07
CA GLY A 64 11.40 6.90 4.33
C GLY A 64 10.19 6.70 5.27
N GLY A 65 9.33 5.74 4.95
CA GLY A 65 8.30 5.25 5.88
C GLY A 65 7.63 4.01 5.30
N ASP A 66 7.74 2.90 6.03
CA ASP A 66 7.25 1.56 5.67
C ASP A 66 5.71 1.47 5.61
N GLY A 67 5.05 2.20 4.70
CA GLY A 67 3.58 2.20 4.64
C GLY A 67 2.87 2.81 3.43
N GLY A 68 3.56 3.26 2.36
CA GLY A 68 2.89 3.81 1.15
C GLY A 68 2.67 2.76 0.04
N CYS A 69 1.71 2.97 -0.87
CA CYS A 69 1.59 2.15 -2.08
C CYS A 69 2.73 2.48 -3.08
N ILE A 70 3.25 1.44 -3.74
CA ILE A 70 4.46 1.51 -4.56
C ILE A 70 4.14 1.46 -6.05
N SER A 71 4.94 2.13 -6.88
CA SER A 71 4.89 1.92 -8.33
C SER A 71 5.56 0.59 -8.69
N VAL A 72 4.89 -0.24 -9.50
CA VAL A 72 5.50 -1.48 -10.02
C VAL A 72 6.76 -1.16 -10.81
N ALA A 73 6.79 -0.05 -11.55
CA ALA A 73 7.96 0.36 -12.32
C ALA A 73 9.17 0.76 -11.44
N ASP A 74 8.91 1.25 -10.22
CA ASP A 74 9.97 1.60 -9.25
C ASP A 74 10.53 0.36 -8.54
N VAL A 75 9.74 -0.71 -8.43
CA VAL A 75 10.19 -1.98 -7.85
C VAL A 75 10.85 -2.87 -8.89
N VAL A 76 10.22 -3.01 -10.05
CA VAL A 76 10.76 -3.71 -11.20
C VAL A 76 11.61 -2.70 -11.97
N THR A 77 12.80 -2.39 -11.45
CA THR A 77 13.80 -1.59 -12.17
C THR A 77 14.40 -2.39 -13.33
N GLU A 78 15.14 -1.72 -14.22
CA GLU A 78 15.90 -2.40 -15.27
C GLU A 78 16.86 -3.42 -14.65
N ASP A 79 17.66 -3.00 -13.65
CA ASP A 79 18.61 -3.86 -12.96
C ASP A 79 17.94 -5.08 -12.29
N PHE A 80 16.76 -4.90 -11.69
CA PHE A 80 16.01 -6.01 -11.10
C PHE A 80 15.57 -7.01 -12.17
N PHE A 81 15.01 -6.52 -13.27
CA PHE A 81 14.53 -7.36 -14.37
C PHE A 81 15.68 -8.11 -15.06
N ASP A 82 16.76 -7.39 -15.36
CA ASP A 82 18.00 -7.95 -15.92
C ASP A 82 18.65 -8.94 -14.97
N GLY A 83 18.57 -8.71 -13.65
CA GLY A 83 19.02 -9.64 -12.63
C GLY A 83 18.36 -11.02 -12.72
N ILE A 84 17.10 -11.08 -13.17
CA ILE A 84 16.35 -12.32 -13.40
C ILE A 84 16.71 -12.92 -14.77
N ILE A 85 16.64 -12.12 -15.84
CA ILE A 85 16.88 -12.59 -17.22
C ILE A 85 18.34 -13.03 -17.43
N ASN A 86 19.30 -12.43 -16.74
CA ASN A 86 20.71 -12.81 -16.89
C ASN A 86 21.06 -14.15 -16.23
N GLN A 87 20.18 -14.72 -15.40
CA GLN A 87 20.35 -16.08 -14.88
C GLN A 87 20.10 -17.15 -15.95
N VAL A 88 19.45 -16.79 -17.07
CA VAL A 88 19.15 -17.74 -18.13
C VAL A 88 20.26 -17.78 -19.18
N ASP A 89 20.53 -18.98 -19.69
CA ASP A 89 21.53 -19.21 -20.75
C ASP A 89 21.19 -18.38 -21.99
N ALA A 90 22.23 -17.92 -22.72
CA ALA A 90 22.05 -17.10 -23.91
C ALA A 90 21.28 -17.82 -25.04
N SER A 91 21.29 -19.16 -25.07
CA SER A 91 20.52 -19.97 -26.02
C SER A 91 19.03 -20.05 -25.69
N CYS A 92 18.60 -19.57 -24.53
CA CYS A 92 17.20 -19.48 -24.15
C CYS A 92 16.43 -18.53 -25.09
N THR A 93 15.45 -19.04 -25.83
CA THR A 93 14.56 -18.21 -26.67
C THR A 93 13.85 -17.13 -25.86
N GLY A 94 13.50 -17.44 -24.61
CA GLY A 94 12.88 -16.49 -23.67
C GLY A 94 13.73 -15.27 -23.36
N LYS A 95 15.06 -15.33 -23.47
CA LYS A 95 15.98 -14.26 -23.03
C LYS A 95 15.78 -12.94 -23.77
N ASN A 96 15.46 -12.99 -25.06
CA ASN A 96 15.20 -11.80 -25.87
C ASN A 96 13.70 -11.54 -26.09
N PHE A 97 12.84 -12.46 -25.63
CA PHE A 97 11.40 -12.36 -25.80
C PHE A 97 10.77 -11.58 -24.62
N TYR A 98 11.20 -11.86 -23.39
CA TYR A 98 10.72 -11.14 -22.21
C TYR A 98 11.53 -9.87 -22.01
N THR A 99 10.89 -8.71 -22.17
CA THR A 99 11.51 -7.40 -21.94
C THR A 99 10.77 -6.66 -20.83
N ARG A 100 11.49 -5.81 -20.09
CA ARG A 100 10.89 -4.98 -19.05
C ARG A 100 9.83 -4.04 -19.62
N CYS A 101 10.08 -3.45 -20.78
CA CYS A 101 9.09 -2.61 -21.47
C CYS A 101 7.79 -3.37 -21.74
N ALA A 102 7.85 -4.58 -22.30
CA ALA A 102 6.66 -5.39 -22.56
C ALA A 102 5.92 -5.76 -21.26
N PHE A 103 6.66 -6.04 -20.18
CA PHE A 103 6.06 -6.26 -18.86
C PHE A 103 5.32 -5.03 -18.35
N LEU A 104 5.94 -3.83 -18.41
CA LEU A 104 5.30 -2.58 -17.97
C LEU A 104 4.11 -2.20 -18.86
N ASP A 105 4.20 -2.43 -20.17
CA ASP A 105 3.09 -2.19 -21.10
C ASP A 105 1.87 -3.08 -20.77
N ALA A 106 2.10 -4.32 -20.34
CA ALA A 106 1.04 -5.22 -19.93
C ALA A 106 0.28 -4.72 -18.68
N LEU A 107 0.93 -3.96 -17.80
CA LEU A 107 0.29 -3.40 -16.59
C LEU A 107 -0.86 -2.45 -16.92
N ASN A 108 -0.87 -1.85 -18.11
CA ASN A 108 -2.00 -1.02 -18.56
C ASN A 108 -3.33 -1.81 -18.63
N SER A 109 -3.26 -3.14 -18.74
CA SER A 109 -4.43 -4.03 -18.73
C SER A 109 -4.78 -4.55 -17.33
N TYR A 110 -3.88 -4.40 -16.35
CA TYR A 110 -4.01 -4.94 -15.00
C TYR A 110 -3.69 -3.86 -13.96
N PRO A 111 -4.51 -2.80 -13.86
CA PRO A 111 -4.21 -1.63 -13.03
C PRO A 111 -4.15 -1.91 -11.53
N GLU A 112 -4.68 -3.06 -11.08
CA GLU A 112 -4.65 -3.46 -9.66
C GLU A 112 -3.39 -4.28 -9.29
N PHE A 113 -2.63 -4.77 -10.27
CA PHE A 113 -1.46 -5.60 -10.03
C PHE A 113 -0.36 -4.84 -9.30
N GLY A 114 0.08 -5.37 -8.15
CA GLY A 114 1.13 -4.73 -7.35
C GLY A 114 0.72 -3.36 -6.80
N GLN A 115 -0.58 -3.05 -6.80
CA GLN A 115 -1.16 -1.82 -6.26
C GLN A 115 -2.08 -2.10 -5.05
N GLY A 116 -2.31 -3.37 -4.73
CA GLY A 116 -3.11 -3.77 -3.57
C GLY A 116 -2.32 -3.65 -2.26
N GLY A 117 -2.74 -2.75 -1.37
CA GLY A 117 -2.28 -2.72 0.02
C GLY A 117 -1.02 -1.88 0.28
N TYR A 118 -0.22 -2.31 1.26
CA TYR A 118 1.01 -1.62 1.67
C TYR A 118 2.17 -2.00 0.74
N ALA A 119 3.23 -1.19 0.71
CA ALA A 119 4.46 -1.45 -0.06
C ALA A 119 4.96 -2.90 -0.01
N ASN A 120 4.91 -3.51 1.18
CA ASN A 120 5.38 -4.88 1.39
C ASN A 120 4.48 -5.92 0.73
N ASP A 121 3.16 -5.70 0.70
CA ASP A 121 2.21 -6.60 0.04
C ASP A 121 2.40 -6.56 -1.47
N SER A 122 2.49 -5.36 -2.02
CA SER A 122 2.78 -5.13 -3.45
C SER A 122 4.13 -5.75 -3.86
N LYS A 123 5.19 -5.61 -3.06
CA LYS A 123 6.48 -6.28 -3.32
C LYS A 123 6.35 -7.80 -3.28
N ARG A 124 5.55 -8.34 -2.36
CA ARG A 124 5.30 -9.80 -2.26
C ARG A 124 4.51 -10.31 -3.46
N GLU A 125 3.53 -9.56 -3.95
CA GLU A 125 2.78 -9.88 -5.16
C GLU A 125 3.69 -9.91 -6.39
N ILE A 126 4.49 -8.85 -6.59
CA ILE A 126 5.46 -8.77 -7.69
C ILE A 126 6.44 -9.95 -7.62
N ALA A 127 6.99 -10.23 -6.44
CA ALA A 127 7.92 -11.36 -6.26
C ALA A 127 7.25 -12.71 -6.55
N ALA A 128 6.01 -12.92 -6.10
CA ALA A 128 5.26 -14.14 -6.35
C ALA A 128 4.96 -14.33 -7.84
N PHE A 129 4.67 -13.25 -8.58
CA PHE A 129 4.49 -13.29 -10.03
C PHE A 129 5.76 -13.76 -10.73
N PHE A 130 6.91 -13.12 -10.47
CA PHE A 130 8.17 -13.51 -11.11
C PHE A 130 8.61 -14.92 -10.70
N ALA A 131 8.36 -15.36 -9.47
CA ALA A 131 8.65 -16.72 -9.04
C ALA A 131 7.87 -17.76 -9.85
N HIS A 132 6.57 -17.56 -10.06
CA HIS A 132 5.77 -18.48 -10.87
C HIS A 132 6.14 -18.39 -12.35
N ALA A 133 6.27 -17.18 -12.91
CA ALA A 133 6.63 -17.00 -14.31
C ALA A 133 7.98 -17.65 -14.65
N THR A 134 8.99 -17.52 -13.78
CA THR A 134 10.30 -18.15 -13.97
C THR A 134 10.25 -19.68 -13.83
N HIS A 135 9.42 -20.19 -12.92
CA HIS A 135 9.18 -21.64 -12.79
C HIS A 135 8.55 -22.23 -14.05
N GLU A 136 7.48 -21.62 -14.56
CA GLU A 136 6.71 -22.13 -15.70
C GLU A 136 7.43 -21.98 -17.04
N THR A 137 8.23 -20.91 -17.21
CA THR A 137 8.88 -20.62 -18.50
C THR A 137 10.22 -21.33 -18.69
N GLY A 138 10.72 -22.02 -17.65
CA GLY A 138 11.61 -23.16 -17.81
C GLY A 138 13.00 -22.89 -18.40
N CYS A 139 13.42 -21.64 -18.59
CA CYS A 139 14.84 -21.34 -18.77
C CYS A 139 15.54 -21.42 -17.43
N LYS A 140 15.87 -22.67 -17.11
CA LYS A 140 16.38 -23.23 -15.87
C LYS A 140 17.34 -22.29 -15.11
N ILE A 141 16.81 -21.59 -14.10
CA ILE A 141 17.58 -21.04 -12.96
C ILE A 141 17.93 -22.20 -12.01
N LEU A 142 18.55 -23.27 -12.53
CA LEU A 142 19.06 -24.34 -11.67
C LEU A 142 20.40 -24.83 -12.22
N TYR A 143 21.41 -24.50 -11.41
CA TYR A 143 22.80 -24.95 -11.39
C TYR A 143 23.81 -24.15 -12.23
N THR A 144 24.39 -23.14 -11.57
CA THR A 144 25.84 -23.14 -11.32
C THR A 144 26.07 -22.97 -9.83
#